data_AF-A0A3D4UJQ3-F1
#
_entry.id   AF-A0A3D4UJQ3-F1
#
_cell.length_a   1.000
_cell.length_b   1.000
_cell.length_c   1.000
_cell.angle_alpha   90.00
_cell.angle_beta   90.00
_cell.angle_gamma   90.00
#
_symmetry.space_group_name_H-M   'P 1'
#
loop_
_entity.id
_entity.type
_entity.pdbx_description
1 polymer ?
#
loop_
_entity_poly.entity_id
_entity_poly.type
_entity_poly.pdbx_seq_one_letter_code
_entity_poly.pdbx_strand_id
1 'polypeptide(L)' 'DEPGLCVPHPRLHERSFVLIPLAEIAPELQIPGHTRTPRAMLGALVDD' A
#
# COMPACT_ATOMS: atom_id res chain seq x y z
N ASP A 1 9.86 -3.77 -21.53
CA ASP A 1 9.07 -2.68 -20.93
C ASP A 1 7.72 -2.60 -21.59
N GLU A 2 6.66 -2.62 -20.77
CA GLU A 2 5.30 -2.39 -21.21
C GLU A 2 4.89 -0.97 -20.82
N PRO A 3 4.47 -0.11 -21.77
CA PRO A 3 4.05 1.26 -21.46
C PRO A 3 2.95 1.27 -20.39
N GLY A 4 3.22 1.94 -19.26
CA GLY A 4 2.27 2.06 -18.14
C GLY A 4 2.35 0.93 -17.09
N LEU A 5 3.16 -0.11 -17.30
CA LEU A 5 3.40 -1.12 -16.27
C LEU A 5 4.34 -0.57 -15.19
N CYS A 6 3.81 -0.47 -13.97
CA CYS A 6 4.57 -0.07 -12.79
C CYS A 6 4.24 -1.00 -11.62
N VAL A 7 5.27 -1.62 -11.04
CA VAL A 7 5.15 -2.51 -9.88
C VAL A 7 6.11 -2.04 -8.79
N PRO A 8 5.63 -1.82 -7.55
CA PRO A 8 4.21 -1.80 -7.16
C PRO A 8 3.44 -0.64 -7.80
N HIS A 9 2.10 -0.71 -7.81
CA HIS A 9 1.27 0.37 -8.37
C HIS A 9 1.54 1.68 -7.60
N PRO A 10 1.81 2.82 -8.27
CA PRO A 10 2.33 4.04 -7.63
C PRO A 10 1.40 4.62 -6.56
N ARG A 11 0.09 4.50 -6.77
CA ARG A 11 -0.96 4.98 -5.86
C ARG A 11 -1.59 3.89 -4.97
N LEU A 12 -0.90 2.76 -4.77
CA LEU A 12 -1.40 1.68 -3.90
C LEU A 12 -1.69 2.20 -2.48
N HIS A 13 -0.79 3.01 -1.94
CA HIS A 13 -0.83 3.53 -0.58
C HIS A 13 -1.93 4.57 -0.30
N GLU A 14 -2.65 5.02 -1.32
CA GLU A 14 -3.74 6.00 -1.21
C GLU A 14 -5.12 5.33 -1.14
N ARG A 15 -5.19 4.01 -1.32
CA ARG A 15 -6.45 3.29 -1.57
C ARG A 15 -6.77 2.34 -0.43
N SER A 16 -7.71 2.72 0.44
CA SER A 16 -8.13 1.88 1.57
C SER A 16 -8.62 0.49 1.13
N PHE A 17 -9.31 0.39 -0.01
CA PHE A 17 -9.77 -0.91 -0.53
C PHE A 17 -8.62 -1.85 -0.97
N VAL A 18 -7.41 -1.32 -1.15
CA VAL A 18 -6.19 -2.12 -1.38
C VAL A 18 -5.48 -2.39 -0.05
N LEU A 19 -5.36 -1.37 0.80
CA LEU A 19 -4.61 -1.48 2.05
C LEU A 19 -5.31 -2.31 3.12
N ILE A 20 -6.64 -2.28 3.21
CA ILE A 20 -7.41 -3.09 4.17
C ILE A 20 -7.13 -4.59 3.97
N PRO A 21 -7.42 -5.20 2.79
CA PRO A 21 -7.16 -6.63 2.61
C PRO A 21 -5.66 -6.96 2.70
N LEU A 22 -4.77 -6.07 2.27
CA LEU A 22 -3.33 -6.29 2.38
C LEU A 22 -2.84 -6.29 3.83
N ALA A 23 -3.40 -5.42 4.68
CA ALA A 23 -3.10 -5.37 6.11
C ALA A 23 -3.67 -6.59 6.86
N GLU A 24 -4.74 -7.21 6.38
CA GLU A 24 -5.27 -8.46 6.93
C GLU A 24 -4.36 -9.65 6.64
N ILE A 25 -3.90 -9.80 5.40
CA ILE A 25 -3.12 -10.97 4.98
C ILE A 25 -1.61 -10.83 5.24
N ALA A 26 -1.07 -9.61 5.19
CA ALA A 26 0.36 -9.33 5.29
C ALA A 26 0.62 -7.96 5.96
N PRO A 27 0.26 -7.79 7.24
CA PRO A 27 0.28 -6.50 7.94
C PRO A 27 1.64 -5.80 7.94
N GLU A 28 2.73 -6.57 8.01
CA GLU A 28 4.10 -6.09 8.15
C GLU A 28 4.90 -6.15 6.82
N LEU A 29 4.21 -6.37 5.68
CA LEU A 29 4.84 -6.42 4.36
C LEU A 29 5.62 -5.12 4.08
N GLN A 30 6.89 -5.27 3.73
CA GLN A 30 7.70 -4.16 3.25
C GLN A 30 7.43 -3.96 1.76
N ILE A 31 6.74 -2.87 1.41
CA ILE A 31 6.43 -2.55 0.02
C ILE A 31 7.63 -1.76 -0.56
N PRO A 32 8.28 -2.23 -1.63
CA PRO A 32 9.40 -1.51 -2.24
C PRO A 32 9.02 -0.06 -2.60
N GLY A 33 9.87 0.89 -2.21
CA GLY A 33 9.62 2.33 -2.43
C GLY A 33 8.75 3.00 -1.38
N HIS A 34 8.28 2.28 -0.36
CA HIS A 34 7.55 2.86 0.77
C HIS A 34 8.26 2.58 2.10
N THR A 35 8.15 3.52 3.03
CA THR A 35 8.72 3.43 4.39
C THR A 35 7.73 2.88 5.42
N ARG A 36 6.47 2.69 5.03
CA ARG A 36 5.38 2.25 5.91
C ARG A 36 4.86 0.88 5.45
N THR A 37 4.42 0.08 6.41
CA THR A 37 3.71 -1.18 6.16
C THR A 37 2.25 -0.92 5.77
N PRO A 38 1.53 -1.87 5.16
CA PRO A 38 0.10 -1.73 4.88
C PRO A 38 -0.72 -1.31 6.11
N ARG A 39 -0.41 -1.89 7.29
CA ARG A 39 -1.05 -1.53 8.55
C ARG A 39 -0.80 -0.06 8.92
N ALA A 40 0.45 0.40 8.82
CA ALA A 40 0.80 1.78 9.14
C ALA A 40 0.25 2.79 8.11
N MET A 41 0.17 2.42 6.83
CA MET A 41 -0.46 3.22 5.79
C MET A 41 -1.95 3.39 6.04
N LEU A 42 -2.65 2.30 6.40
CA LEU A 42 -4.07 2.34 6.68
C LEU A 42 -4.40 3.27 7.87
N GLY A 43 -3.61 3.20 8.95
CA GLY A 43 -3.76 4.12 10.09
C GLY A 43 -3.71 5.58 9.65
N ALA A 44 -2.71 5.94 8.83
CA ALA A 44 -2.54 7.31 8.34
C ALA A 44 -3.62 7.81 7.38
N LEU A 45 -4.42 6.93 6.75
CA LEU A 45 -5.56 7.34 5.92
C LEU A 45 -6.82 7.68 6.74
N VAL A 46 -6.89 7.23 7.99
CA VAL A 46 -8.04 7.46 8.88
C VAL A 46 -7.86 8.75 9.69
N ASP A 47 -6.63 9.24 9.81
CA ASP A 47 -6.28 10.46 10.55
C ASP A 47 -6.49 11.78 9.76
N ASP A 48 -7.07 11.74 8.56
CA ASP A 48 -7.41 12.90 7.69
C ASP A 48 -8.93 13.18 7.62
#